data_AF-A0A4U4EFK5-F1
#
_entry.id   AF-A0A4U4EFK5-F1
#
_cell.length_a   1.000
_cell.length_b   1.000
_cell.length_c   1.000
_cell.angle_alpha   90.00
_cell.angle_beta   90.00
_cell.angle_gamma   90.00
#
_symmetry.space_group_name_H-M   'P 1'
#
loop_
_entity.id
_entity.type
_entity.pdbx_description
1 polymer ?
#
loop_
_entity_poly.entity_id
_entity_poly.type
_entity_poly.pdbx_seq_one_letter_code
_entity_poly.pdbx_strand_id
1 'polypeptide(L)' 'MISIASAMQQDAIKELLEGYNEEGISFTFKEKQGIKLLFETTAEDTEAAAKKAKELIKAQPWGTVLYFQATAV' A
#
# COMPACT_ATOMS: atom_id res chain seq x y z
N MET A 1 6.07 -6.86 6.78
CA MET A 1 5.89 -5.50 6.21
C MET A 1 5.17 -5.66 4.86
N ILE A 2 4.80 -4.58 4.18
CA ILE A 2 4.32 -4.67 2.80
C ILE A 2 5.11 -3.75 1.87
N SER A 3 5.15 -4.07 0.58
CA SER A 3 5.78 -3.27 -0.46
C SER A 3 4.77 -2.97 -1.56
N ILE A 4 4.63 -1.70 -1.93
CA ILE A 4 3.87 -1.26 -3.11
C ILE A 4 4.84 -0.80 -4.18
N ALA A 5 4.95 -1.54 -5.28
CA ALA A 5 5.75 -1.15 -6.44
C ALA A 5 4.87 -0.39 -7.43
N SER A 6 5.11 0.93 -7.56
CA SER A 6 4.41 1.76 -8.53
C SER A 6 5.35 2.85 -9.07
N ALA A 7 5.39 3.02 -10.39
CA ALA A 7 6.15 4.10 -11.02
C ALA A 7 5.41 5.45 -10.98
N MET A 8 4.10 5.45 -10.77
CA MET A 8 3.23 6.63 -10.77
C MET A 8 2.42 6.71 -9.49
N GLN A 9 1.85 7.89 -9.18
CA GLN A 9 0.92 8.08 -8.06
C GLN A 9 1.51 7.66 -6.69
N GLN A 10 2.83 7.74 -6.51
CA GLN A 10 3.49 7.30 -5.28
C GLN A 10 3.01 8.10 -4.06
N ASP A 11 2.87 9.42 -4.21
CA ASP A 11 2.39 10.29 -3.12
C ASP A 11 0.92 9.99 -2.77
N ALA A 12 0.06 9.81 -3.78
CA ALA A 12 -1.35 9.46 -3.56
C ALA A 12 -1.52 8.07 -2.91
N ILE A 13 -0.69 7.09 -3.30
CA ILE A 13 -0.65 5.78 -2.66
C ILE A 13 -0.22 5.91 -1.19
N LYS A 14 0.81 6.71 -0.93
CA LYS A 14 1.30 6.94 0.42
C LYS A 14 0.23 7.58 1.30
N GLU A 15 -0.38 8.67 0.84
CA GLU A 15 -1.45 9.37 1.55
C GLU A 15 -2.64 8.46 1.84
N LEU A 16 -3.07 7.66 0.84
CA LEU A 16 -4.17 6.71 0.99
C LEU A 16 -3.89 5.67 2.08
N LEU A 17 -2.69 5.06 2.06
CA LEU A 17 -2.35 3.98 2.99
C LEU A 17 -2.07 4.51 4.40
N GLU A 18 -1.40 5.65 4.55
CA GLU A 18 -1.18 6.29 5.85
C GLU A 18 -2.47 6.84 6.46
N GLY A 19 -3.46 7.18 5.64
CA GLY A 19 -4.81 7.56 6.09
C GLY A 19 -5.71 6.38 6.48
N TYR A 20 -5.31 5.14 6.18
CA TYR A 20 -6.13 3.97 6.47
C TYR A 20 -5.92 3.49 7.91
N ASN A 21 -7.01 3.43 8.67
CA ASN A 21 -7.03 2.90 10.03
C ASN A 21 -8.40 2.25 10.33
N GLU A 22 -8.67 1.14 9.64
CA GLU A 22 -9.85 0.31 9.90
C GLU A 22 -9.42 -1.13 10.20
N GLU A 23 -10.30 -1.88 10.88
CA GLU A 23 -10.09 -3.30 11.20
C GLU A 23 -8.84 -3.56 12.08
N GLY A 24 -8.34 -2.55 12.79
CA GLY A 24 -7.11 -2.63 13.59
C GLY A 24 -5.83 -2.66 12.75
N ILE A 25 -5.94 -2.45 11.44
CA ILE A 25 -4.83 -2.45 10.50
C ILE A 25 -4.50 -0.99 10.14
N SER A 26 -3.26 -0.59 10.40
CA SER A 26 -2.70 0.66 9.91
C SER A 26 -1.50 0.39 9.00
N PHE A 27 -1.19 1.35 8.13
CA PHE A 27 0.02 1.34 7.32
C PHE A 27 0.84 2.60 7.60
N THR A 28 2.13 2.44 7.83
CA THR A 28 3.04 3.57 8.08
C THR A 28 4.16 3.54 7.06
N PHE A 29 4.38 4.65 6.35
CA PHE A 29 5.46 4.69 5.36
C PHE A 29 6.82 4.63 6.07
N LYS A 30 7.66 3.68 5.62
CA LYS A 30 9.00 3.48 6.17
C LYS A 30 10.07 4.12 5.30
N GLU A 31 10.16 3.64 4.06
CA GLU A 31 11.20 4.07 3.13
C GLU A 31 10.80 3.79 1.67
N LYS A 32 11.58 4.35 0.75
CA LYS A 32 11.43 4.15 -0.69
C LYS A 32 12.68 3.47 -1.24
N GLN A 33 12.48 2.41 -2.02
CA GLN A 33 13.55 1.66 -2.70
C GLN A 33 13.25 1.59 -4.19
N GLY A 34 13.80 2.55 -4.95
CA GLY A 34 13.49 2.70 -6.38
C GLY A 34 12.02 3.07 -6.60
N ILE A 35 11.27 2.19 -7.27
CA ILE A 35 9.81 2.33 -7.48
C ILE A 35 8.97 1.69 -6.37
N LYS A 36 9.61 1.06 -5.37
CA LYS A 36 8.92 0.42 -4.25
C LYS A 36 8.77 1.40 -3.10
N LEU A 37 7.57 1.45 -2.55
CA LEU A 37 7.23 2.11 -1.30
C LEU A 37 7.05 1.01 -0.24
N LEU A 38 7.86 1.05 0.82
CA LEU A 38 7.77 0.09 1.91
C LEU A 38 6.93 0.67 3.04
N PHE A 39 5.98 -0.12 3.51
CA PHE A 39 5.10 0.24 4.63
C PHE A 39 5.23 -0.79 5.75
N GLU A 40 5.32 -0.29 6.97
CA GLU A 40 5.05 -1.09 8.16
C GLU A 40 3.55 -1.26 8.33
N THR A 41 3.12 -2.37 8.91
CA THR A 41 1.71 -2.64 9.16
C THR A 41 1.54 -3.32 10.52
N THR A 42 0.43 -3.05 11.19
CA THR A 42 0.03 -3.69 12.44
C THR A 42 -0.68 -5.03 12.24
N ALA A 43 -1.00 -5.39 10.98
CA ALA A 43 -1.64 -6.66 10.66
C ALA A 43 -0.74 -7.86 10.99
N GLU A 44 -1.32 -8.89 11.62
CA GLU A 44 -0.63 -10.16 11.86
C GLU A 44 -0.39 -10.94 10.56
N ASP A 45 -1.38 -10.89 9.64
CA ASP A 45 -1.28 -11.48 8.31
C ASP A 45 -0.86 -10.43 7.27
N THR A 46 0.43 -10.44 6.92
CA THR A 46 1.03 -9.49 5.97
C THR A 46 0.59 -9.74 4.52
N GLU A 47 0.19 -10.97 4.17
CA GLU A 47 -0.36 -11.29 2.85
C GLU A 47 -1.77 -10.72 2.69
N ALA A 48 -2.60 -10.88 3.73
CA ALA A 48 -3.91 -10.22 3.78
C ALA A 48 -3.78 -8.69 3.75
N ALA A 49 -2.81 -8.13 4.48
CA ALA A 49 -2.55 -6.69 4.48
C ALA A 49 -2.13 -6.17 3.10
N ALA A 50 -1.28 -6.90 2.37
CA ALA A 50 -0.87 -6.54 1.01
C ALA A 50 -2.04 -6.61 0.01
N LYS A 51 -2.92 -7.61 0.14
CA LYS A 51 -4.16 -7.70 -0.65
C LYS A 51 -5.09 -6.53 -0.35
N LYS A 52 -5.29 -6.21 0.93
CA LYS A 52 -6.11 -5.07 1.35
C LYS A 52 -5.58 -3.75 0.80
N ALA A 53 -4.27 -3.51 0.92
CA ALA A 53 -3.64 -2.32 0.33
C ALA A 53 -3.88 -2.23 -1.19
N LYS A 54 -3.78 -3.36 -1.90
CA LYS A 54 -4.09 -3.44 -3.33
C LYS A 54 -5.54 -3.11 -3.66
N GLU A 55 -6.48 -3.62 -2.86
CA GLU A 55 -7.90 -3.34 -3.00
C GLU A 55 -8.22 -1.86 -2.77
N LEU A 56 -7.67 -1.27 -1.70
CA LEU A 56 -7.80 0.15 -1.39
C LEU A 56 -7.31 1.03 -2.54
N ILE A 57 -6.13 0.73 -3.08
CA ILE A 57 -5.56 1.45 -4.22
C ILE A 57 -6.50 1.32 -5.44
N LYS A 58 -6.93 0.11 -5.79
CA LYS A 58 -7.82 -0.12 -6.94
C LYS A 58 -9.21 0.52 -6.81
N ALA A 59 -9.68 0.74 -5.58
CA ALA A 59 -10.94 1.41 -5.32
C ALA A 59 -10.87 2.92 -5.63
N GLN A 60 -9.68 3.51 -5.71
CA GLN A 60 -9.52 4.91 -6.06
C GLN A 60 -9.72 5.14 -7.56
N PRO A 61 -10.27 6.30 -7.98
CA PRO A 61 -10.47 6.62 -9.40
C PRO A 61 -9.17 6.49 -10.22
N TRP A 62 -8.06 6.97 -9.67
CA TRP A 62 -6.73 6.91 -10.28
C TRP A 62 -6.09 5.52 -10.23
N GLY A 63 -6.52 4.65 -9.30
CA GLY A 63 -5.92 3.34 -9.09
C GLY A 63 -6.42 2.25 -10.04
N THR A 64 -7.59 2.45 -10.64
CA THR A 64 -8.17 1.52 -11.64
C THR A 64 -7.28 1.32 -12.86
N VAL A 65 -6.51 2.35 -13.24
CA VAL A 65 -5.63 2.36 -14.43
C VAL A 65 -4.16 2.19 -14.09
N LEU A 66 -3.80 2.11 -12.81
CA LEU A 66 -2.40 1.96 -12.40
C LEU A 66 -1.90 0.54 -12.66
N TYR A 67 -0.72 0.46 -13.28
CA TYR A 67 0.09 -0.75 -13.25
C TYR A 67 0.98 -0.74 -12.00
N PHE A 68 0.61 -1.54 -11.00
CA PHE A 68 1.34 -1.63 -9.74
C PHE A 68 1.26 -3.04 -9.15
N GLN A 69 2.15 -3.31 -8.19
CA GLN A 69 2.17 -4.55 -7.42
C GLN A 69 2.11 -4.24 -5.92
N ALA A 70 1.41 -5.07 -5.16
CA ALA A 70 1.45 -5.10 -3.71
C ALA A 70 1.88 -6.50 -3.26
N THR A 71 2.87 -6.59 -2.37
CA THR A 71 3.37 -7.87 -1.83
C THR A 71 3.70 -7.76 -0.35
N ALA A 72 3.56 -8.86 0.38
CA ALA A 72 4.19 -9.03 1.68
C ALA A 72 5.73 -9.00 1.54
N VAL A 73 6.40 -8.52 2.59
CA VAL A 73 7.86 -8.46 2.73
C VAL A 73 8.25 -9.02 4.08
#